data_AF-W0DSF5-F1
#
_entry.id   AF-W0DSF5-F1
#
_cell.length_a   1.000
_cell.length_b   1.000
_cell.length_c   1.000
_cell.angle_alpha   90.00
_cell.angle_beta   90.00
_cell.angle_gamma   90.00
#
_symmetry.space_group_name_H-M   'P 1'
#
loop_
_entity.id
_entity.type
_entity.pdbx_description
1 polymer ?
#
loop_
_entity_poly.entity_id
_entity_poly.type
_entity_poly.pdbx_seq_one_letter_code
_entity_poly.pdbx_strand_id
1 'polypeptide(L)'
;MPGSEDEGRFLVTGKDADRFAFKTPTLRNVALTYPYMNNGATATLEEAVEIMGREMLGREYSEDEVADLVAFLHTLTGEMPKFEIPALP
;
A
#
# COMPACT_ATOMS: atom_id res chain seq x y z
N MET A 1 5.65 -6.01 8.96
CA MET A 1 4.23 -6.02 8.52
C MET A 1 3.46 -7.04 9.33
N PRO A 2 2.31 -6.70 9.92
CA PRO A 2 1.55 -7.61 10.77
C PRO A 2 1.22 -8.93 10.05
N GLY A 3 1.67 -10.05 10.61
CA GLY A 3 1.23 -11.40 10.24
C GLY A 3 1.60 -11.92 8.84
N SER A 4 2.51 -11.28 8.09
CA SER A 4 2.96 -11.80 6.80
C SER A 4 4.17 -12.73 6.96
N GLU A 5 4.09 -13.95 6.41
CA GLU A 5 5.20 -14.90 6.28
C GLU A 5 5.85 -14.87 4.89
N ASP A 6 5.46 -13.92 4.03
CA ASP A 6 5.98 -13.78 2.67
C ASP A 6 7.42 -13.24 2.69
N GLU A 7 8.35 -14.00 2.12
CA GLU A 7 9.78 -13.67 2.09
C GLU A 7 10.14 -12.64 0.99
N GLY A 8 9.18 -12.24 0.16
CA GLY A 8 9.33 -11.16 -0.80
C GLY A 8 10.39 -11.42 -1.86
N ARG A 9 11.25 -10.42 -2.10
CA ARG A 9 12.26 -10.45 -3.17
C ARG A 9 13.24 -11.62 -3.07
N PHE A 10 13.48 -12.16 -1.88
CA PHE A 10 14.29 -13.37 -1.69
C PHE A 10 13.79 -14.55 -2.54
N LEU A 11 12.48 -14.73 -2.67
CA LEU A 11 11.91 -15.82 -3.48
C LEU A 11 12.28 -15.72 -4.97
N VAL A 12 12.71 -14.53 -5.42
CA VAL A 12 13.16 -14.27 -6.79
C VAL A 12 14.69 -14.35 -6.90
N THR A 13 15.43 -13.83 -5.93
CA THR A 13 16.90 -13.64 -6.05
C THR A 13 17.73 -14.70 -5.34
N GLY A 14 17.16 -15.39 -4.35
CA GLY A 14 17.86 -16.33 -3.46
C GLY A 14 18.89 -15.70 -2.53
N LYS A 15 19.00 -14.37 -2.47
CA LYS A 15 19.97 -13.66 -1.63
C LYS A 15 19.33 -13.27 -0.31
N ASP A 16 19.90 -13.72 0.80
CA ASP A 16 19.34 -13.44 2.14
C ASP A 16 19.17 -11.94 2.44
N ALA A 17 20.04 -11.09 1.88
CA ALA A 17 19.92 -9.63 1.98
C ALA A 17 18.65 -9.04 1.32
N ASP A 18 17.98 -9.78 0.43
CA ASP A 18 16.71 -9.39 -0.19
C ASP A 18 15.48 -9.93 0.57
N ARG A 19 15.67 -10.67 1.67
CA ARG A 19 14.56 -11.27 2.44
C ARG A 19 13.68 -10.18 3.03
N PHE A 20 12.37 -10.35 2.85
CA PHE A 20 11.33 -9.38 3.24
C PHE A 20 11.40 -8.03 2.53
N ALA A 21 12.26 -7.87 1.51
CA ALA A 21 12.24 -6.69 0.67
C ALA A 21 11.09 -6.78 -0.34
N PHE A 22 10.31 -5.72 -0.43
CA PHE A 22 9.22 -5.58 -1.41
C PHE A 22 9.44 -4.37 -2.29
N LYS A 23 8.86 -4.40 -3.49
CA LYS A 23 8.81 -3.22 -4.35
C LYS A 23 7.92 -2.17 -3.69
N THR A 24 8.39 -0.92 -3.60
CA THR A 24 7.54 0.21 -3.22
C THR A 24 6.44 0.40 -4.28
N PRO A 25 5.16 0.28 -3.91
CA PRO A 25 4.06 0.44 -4.85
C PRO A 25 3.87 1.91 -5.24
N THR A 26 3.16 2.16 -6.34
CA THR A 26 2.67 3.50 -6.65
C THR A 26 1.46 3.82 -5.78
N LEU A 27 1.26 5.08 -5.41
CA LEU A 27 0.11 5.51 -4.60
C LEU A 27 -1.05 6.13 -5.41
N ARG A 28 -1.01 6.06 -6.75
CA ARG A 28 -2.13 6.51 -7.59
C ARG A 28 -3.34 5.60 -7.37
N ASN A 29 -4.51 6.20 -7.20
CA ASN A 29 -5.77 5.51 -6.88
C ASN A 29 -5.73 4.67 -5.60
N VAL A 30 -4.79 4.93 -4.68
CA VAL A 30 -4.61 4.09 -3.48
C VAL A 30 -5.87 4.05 -2.61
N ALA A 31 -6.63 5.15 -2.56
CA ALA A 31 -7.90 5.21 -1.83
C ALA A 31 -8.99 4.26 -2.37
N LEU A 32 -8.82 3.70 -3.58
CA LEU A 32 -9.77 2.80 -4.24
C LEU A 32 -9.31 1.34 -4.28
N THR A 33 -8.12 1.03 -3.76
CA THR A 33 -7.47 -0.28 -3.90
C THR A 33 -7.21 -0.96 -2.56
N TYR A 34 -8.07 -0.72 -1.58
CA TYR A 34 -8.04 -1.44 -0.31
C TYR A 34 -8.40 -2.93 -0.52
N PRO A 35 -7.93 -3.84 0.35
CA PRO A 35 -7.06 -3.61 1.51
C PRO A 35 -5.56 -3.45 1.16
N TYR A 36 -4.78 -2.96 2.12
CA TYR A 36 -3.38 -2.53 1.97
C TYR A 36 -2.36 -3.56 2.46
N MET A 37 -1.08 -3.29 2.18
CA MET A 37 0.09 -4.17 2.36
C MET A 37 0.15 -5.32 1.35
N ASN A 38 1.23 -6.10 1.36
CA ASN A 38 1.45 -7.19 0.40
C ASN A 38 0.45 -8.35 0.58
N ASN A 39 -0.10 -8.51 1.77
CA ASN A 39 -1.05 -9.57 2.12
C ASN A 39 -2.49 -9.06 2.33
N GLY A 40 -2.76 -7.77 2.10
CA GLY A 40 -4.10 -7.21 2.32
C GLY A 40 -4.55 -7.18 3.78
N ALA A 41 -3.64 -7.18 4.75
CA ALA A 41 -3.98 -7.29 6.17
C ALA A 41 -4.59 -6.02 6.78
N THR A 42 -4.44 -4.86 6.12
CA THR A 42 -4.84 -3.57 6.66
C THR A 42 -5.99 -2.99 5.85
N ALA A 43 -7.10 -2.63 6.50
CA ALA A 43 -8.33 -2.25 5.79
C ALA A 43 -8.41 -0.76 5.42
N THR A 44 -7.78 0.12 6.20
CA THR A 44 -7.94 1.57 6.10
C THR A 44 -6.63 2.29 5.74
N LEU A 45 -6.74 3.48 5.15
CA LEU A 45 -5.55 4.27 4.79
C LEU A 45 -4.85 4.79 6.04
N GLU A 46 -5.62 5.13 7.08
CA GLU A 46 -5.14 5.60 8.37
C GLU A 46 -4.18 4.58 8.99
N GLU A 47 -4.64 3.34 9.13
CA GLU A 47 -3.83 2.25 9.67
C GLU A 47 -2.60 1.97 8.78
N ALA A 48 -2.77 2.05 7.45
CA ALA A 48 -1.65 1.86 6.53
C ALA A 48 -0.59 2.96 6.68
N VAL A 49 -0.99 4.22 6.84
CA VAL A 49 -0.09 5.37 7.05
C VAL A 49 0.65 5.24 8.38
N GLU A 50 -0.05 4.89 9.45
CA GLU A 50 0.54 4.67 10.78
C GLU A 50 1.57 3.54 10.77
N ILE A 51 1.23 2.39 10.17
CA ILE A 51 2.16 1.26 10.01
C ILE A 51 3.40 1.70 9.23
N MET A 52 3.22 2.42 8.12
CA MET A 52 4.35 2.87 7.31
C MET A 52 5.23 3.90 8.04
N GLY A 53 4.64 4.83 8.79
CA GLY A 53 5.37 5.78 9.62
C GLY A 53 6.26 5.08 10.65
N ARG A 54 5.68 4.12 11.37
CA ARG A 54 6.38 3.37 12.43
C ARG A 54 7.45 2.45 11.85
N GLU A 55 7.10 1.62 10.87
CA GLU A 55 7.98 0.55 10.38
C GLU A 55 9.10 1.08 9.46
N MET A 56 8.85 2.12 8.66
CA MET A 56 9.85 2.63 7.71
C MET A 56 10.64 3.82 8.24
N LEU A 57 10.05 4.64 9.11
CA LEU A 57 10.65 5.89 9.57
C LEU A 57 10.88 5.94 11.08
N GLY A 58 10.37 4.96 11.85
CA GLY A 58 10.43 4.98 13.31
C GLY A 58 9.67 6.17 13.91
N ARG A 59 8.60 6.62 13.24
CA ARG A 59 7.82 7.80 13.64
C ARG A 59 6.38 7.40 13.96
N GLU A 60 5.86 7.98 15.03
CA GLU A 60 4.44 7.99 15.35
C GLU A 60 3.88 9.35 14.94
N TYR A 61 2.78 9.35 14.19
CA TYR A 61 2.09 10.55 13.75
C TYR A 61 0.91 10.84 14.67
N SER A 62 0.55 12.10 14.84
CA SER A 62 -0.71 12.46 15.51
C SER A 62 -1.91 12.10 14.62
N GLU A 63 -3.10 12.02 15.23
CA GLU A 63 -4.35 11.79 14.47
C GLU A 63 -4.56 12.85 13.37
N ASP A 64 -4.22 14.12 13.65
CA ASP A 64 -4.32 15.22 12.68
C ASP A 64 -3.32 15.03 11.52
N GLU A 65 -2.07 14.63 11.80
CA GLU A 65 -1.07 14.36 10.76
C GLU A 65 -1.48 13.17 9.88
N VAL A 66 -2.03 12.10 10.48
CA VAL A 66 -2.58 10.97 9.73
C VAL A 66 -3.73 11.44 8.85
N ALA A 67 -4.65 12.23 9.38
CA ALA A 67 -5.79 12.76 8.63
C ALA A 67 -5.34 13.63 7.44
N ASP A 68 -4.35 14.51 7.61
CA ASP A 68 -3.78 15.33 6.55
C ASP A 68 -3.11 14.49 5.45
N LEU A 69 -2.34 13.47 5.84
CA LEU A 69 -1.71 12.54 4.89
C LEU A 69 -2.75 11.74 4.12
N VAL A 70 -3.77 11.20 4.80
CA VAL A 70 -4.86 10.47 4.16
C VAL A 70 -5.65 11.38 3.21
N ALA A 71 -5.95 12.61 3.61
CA ALA A 71 -6.58 13.61 2.75
C ALA A 71 -5.76 13.87 1.49
N PHE A 72 -4.43 14.00 1.62
CA PHE A 72 -3.54 14.10 0.46
C PHE A 72 -3.59 12.84 -0.43
N LEU A 73 -3.57 11.64 0.15
CA LEU A 73 -3.66 10.39 -0.62
C LEU A 73 -4.97 10.27 -1.41
N HIS A 74 -6.09 10.80 -0.90
CA HIS A 74 -7.35 10.87 -1.65
C HIS A 74 -7.23 11.72 -2.92
N THR A 75 -6.39 12.77 -2.92
CA THR A 75 -6.13 13.59 -4.12
C THR A 75 -5.42 12.83 -5.25
N LEU A 76 -4.84 11.67 -4.94
CA LEU A 76 -4.16 10.80 -5.92
C LEU A 76 -5.14 9.91 -6.69
N THR A 77 -6.44 10.04 -6.44
CA THR A 77 -7.51 9.36 -7.17
C THR A 77 -7.83 10.11 -8.46
N GLY A 78 -7.52 9.50 -9.60
CA GLY A 78 -7.82 10.05 -10.92
C GLY A 78 -9.19 9.66 -11.45
N GLU A 79 -9.56 10.25 -12.58
CA GLU A 79 -10.74 9.79 -13.32
C GLU A 79 -10.52 8.37 -13.84
N MET A 80 -11.47 7.48 -13.54
CA MET A 80 -11.41 6.13 -14.06
C MET A 80 -11.75 6.13 -15.56
N PRO A 81 -10.94 5.44 -16.39
CA PRO A 81 -11.22 5.31 -17.80
C PRO A 81 -12.60 4.68 -18.03
N LYS A 82 -13.35 5.25 -18.97
CA LYS A 82 -14.63 4.71 -19.43
C LYS A 82 -14.36 3.67 -20.50
N PHE A 83 -14.86 2.45 -20.30
CA PHE A 83 -14.74 1.37 -21.25
C PHE A 83 -16.11 0.86 -21.64
N GLU A 84 -16.32 0.62 -22.93
CA GLU A 84 -17.47 -0.13 -23.41
C GLU A 84 -17.14 -1.62 -23.35
N ILE A 85 -18.08 -2.44 -22.85
CA ILE A 85 -17.87 -3.90 -22.79
C ILE A 85 -17.98 -4.46 -24.21
N PRO A 86 -16.92 -5.06 -24.77
CA PRO A 86 -16.97 -5.60 -26.11
C PRO A 86 -17.84 -6.86 -26.15
N ALA A 87 -18.53 -7.07 -27.27
CA ALA A 87 -19.12 -8.37 -27.56
C ALA A 87 -17.97 -9.36 -27.85
N LEU A 88 -17.82 -10.37 -27.00
CA LEU A 88 -16.89 -11.47 -27.22
C LEU A 88 -17.47 -12.43 -28.27
N PRO A 89 -16.65 -13.00 -29.18
CA PRO A 89 -17.10 -14.02 -30.14
C PRO A 89 -17.53 -15.33 -29.46
#